data_AF-W1XG21-F1
#
_entry.id   AF-W1XG21-F1
#
_cell.length_a   1.000
_cell.length_b   1.000
_cell.length_c   1.000
_cell.angle_alpha   90.00
_cell.angle_beta   90.00
_cell.angle_gamma   90.00
#
_symmetry.space_group_name_H-M   'P 1'
#
loop_
_entity.id
_entity.type
_entity.pdbx_description
1 polymer ?
#
loop_
_entity_poly.entity_id
_entity_poly.type
_entity_poly.pdbx_seq_one_letter_code
_entity_poly.pdbx_strand_id
1 'polypeptide(L)'
;RAATEDQLQKSHKSLDNKINNLGDEITKKGMNFAGNTGEFHRDLGQKVTIKGEGTESDDKYSGENIKTVADQDGNVNIKMAKDLKTDS
;
A
#
# COMPACT_ATOMS: atom_id res chain seq x y z
N ARG A 1 18.95 43.55 18.00
CA ARG A 1 18.07 42.95 19.03
C ARG A 1 18.22 41.44 18.90
N ALA A 2 18.66 40.74 19.95
CA ALA A 2 18.64 39.27 19.96
C ALA A 2 17.19 38.79 20.06
N ALA A 3 16.87 37.61 19.52
CA ALA A 3 15.59 36.97 19.80
C ALA A 3 15.50 36.72 21.32
N THR A 4 14.34 37.00 21.93
CA THR A 4 14.12 36.62 23.33
C THR A 4 13.98 35.11 23.41
N GLU A 5 14.35 34.52 24.55
CA GLU A 5 14.24 33.07 24.80
C GLU A 5 12.82 32.53 24.49
N ASP A 6 11.79 33.33 24.79
CA ASP A 6 10.39 33.04 24.45
C ASP A 6 10.14 32.90 22.93
N GLN A 7 10.76 33.74 22.09
CA GLN A 7 10.66 33.64 20.62
C GLN A 7 11.33 32.38 20.11
N LEU A 8 12.49 32.01 20.68
CA LEU A 8 13.17 30.76 20.35
C LEU A 8 12.33 29.55 20.76
N GLN A 9 11.75 29.55 21.96
CA GLN A 9 10.92 28.46 22.44
C GLN A 9 9.64 28.27 21.61
N LYS A 10 9.00 29.36 21.19
CA LYS A 10 7.84 29.33 20.27
C LYS A 10 8.20 28.72 18.92
N SER A 11 9.35 29.09 18.36
CA SER A 11 9.84 28.51 17.10
C SER A 11 10.08 27.01 17.21
N HIS A 12 10.70 26.54 18.30
CA HIS A 12 10.94 25.11 18.53
C HIS A 12 9.63 24.33 18.63
N LYS A 13 8.68 24.80 19.45
CA LYS A 13 7.35 24.18 19.56
C LYS A 13 6.62 24.13 18.21
N SER A 14 6.72 25.20 17.42
CA SER A 14 6.11 25.24 16.09
C SER A 14 6.74 24.20 15.15
N LEU A 15 8.06 24.02 15.21
CA LEU A 15 8.77 23.03 14.41
C LEU A 15 8.43 21.60 14.84
N ASP A 16 8.44 21.30 16.14
CA ASP A 16 8.07 19.98 16.66
C ASP A 16 6.66 19.58 16.23
N ASN A 17 5.70 20.51 16.34
CA ASN A 17 4.34 20.29 15.89
C ASN A 17 4.28 20.02 14.38
N LYS A 18 5.03 20.76 13.55
CA LYS A 18 5.09 20.51 12.11
C LYS A 18 5.69 19.15 11.78
N ILE A 19 6.74 18.74 12.49
CA ILE A 19 7.39 17.44 12.28
C ILE A 19 6.44 16.31 12.63
N ASN A 20 5.77 16.38 13.79
CA ASN A 20 4.81 15.37 14.21
C ASN A 20 3.62 15.29 13.25
N ASN A 21 3.06 16.45 12.88
CA ASN A 21 1.96 16.51 11.92
C ASN A 21 2.37 15.93 10.55
N LEU A 22 3.57 16.23 10.07
CA LEU A 22 4.08 15.68 8.81
C LEU A 22 4.25 14.15 8.90
N GLY A 23 4.73 13.64 10.04
CA GLY A 23 4.81 12.20 10.29
C GLY A 23 3.44 11.53 10.21
N ASP A 24 2.44 12.12 10.87
CA ASP A 24 1.05 11.63 10.85
C ASP A 24 0.44 11.70 9.45
N GLU A 25 0.63 12.81 8.74
CA GLU A 25 0.11 13.01 7.39
C GLU A 25 0.72 12.02 6.39
N ILE A 26 2.04 11.80 6.44
CA ILE A 26 2.71 10.83 5.55
C ILE A 26 2.23 9.41 5.86
N THR A 27 2.08 9.08 7.14
CA THR A 27 1.60 7.75 7.55
C THR A 27 0.19 7.50 7.01
N LYS A 28 -0.70 8.49 7.13
CA LYS A 28 -2.09 8.42 6.65
C LYS A 28 -2.26 8.53 5.13
N LYS A 29 -1.25 9.01 4.39
CA LYS A 29 -1.34 9.11 2.92
C LYS A 29 -1.37 7.74 2.26
N GLY A 30 -0.65 6.77 2.84
CA GLY A 30 -0.83 5.34 2.57
C GLY A 30 -0.95 4.95 1.09
N MET A 31 -1.70 3.88 0.83
CA MET A 31 -2.10 3.43 -0.51
C MET A 31 -3.57 3.02 -0.51
N ASN A 32 -4.27 3.33 -1.60
CA ASN A 32 -5.62 2.83 -1.87
C ASN A 32 -5.56 1.63 -2.79
N PHE A 33 -6.33 0.59 -2.48
CA PHE A 33 -6.47 -0.62 -3.28
C PHE A 33 -7.93 -0.76 -3.70
N ALA A 34 -8.17 -0.95 -4.99
CA ALA A 34 -9.50 -1.14 -5.55
C ALA A 34 -9.52 -2.38 -6.44
N GLY A 35 -10.65 -3.10 -6.41
CA GLY A 35 -10.95 -4.16 -7.37
C GLY A 35 -11.98 -3.68 -8.40
N ASN A 36 -12.54 -4.60 -9.17
CA ASN A 36 -13.70 -4.29 -10.03
C ASN A 36 -14.88 -3.76 -9.21
N THR A 37 -14.98 -4.15 -7.94
CA THR A 37 -15.91 -3.63 -6.96
C THR A 37 -15.21 -3.44 -5.62
N GLY A 38 -15.60 -2.41 -4.88
CA GLY A 38 -15.04 -2.09 -3.57
C GLY A 38 -13.63 -1.48 -3.61
N GLU A 39 -13.30 -0.78 -2.54
CA GLU A 39 -11.98 -0.19 -2.31
C GLU A 39 -11.67 -0.20 -0.81
N PHE A 40 -10.38 -0.18 -0.47
CA PHE A 40 -9.94 0.04 0.90
C PHE A 40 -8.62 0.79 0.96
N HIS A 41 -8.41 1.51 2.06
CA HIS A 41 -7.18 2.24 2.36
C HIS A 41 -6.26 1.44 3.30
N ARG A 42 -4.95 1.65 3.15
CA ARG A 42 -3.93 1.21 4.11
C ARG A 42 -2.92 2.32 4.35
N ASP A 43 -2.73 2.68 5.62
CA ASP A 43 -1.68 3.58 6.06
C ASP A 43 -0.29 2.97 5.79
N LEU A 44 0.73 3.81 5.71
CA LEU A 44 2.12 3.37 5.54
C LEU A 44 2.52 2.42 6.67
N GLY A 45 3.05 1.25 6.30
CA GLY A 45 3.47 0.20 7.24
C GLY A 45 2.36 -0.80 7.60
N GLN A 46 1.11 -0.57 7.20
CA GLN A 46 0.05 -1.58 7.35
C GLN A 46 0.20 -2.71 6.31
N LYS A 47 -0.22 -3.92 6.69
CA LYS A 47 -0.17 -5.10 5.83
C LYS A 47 -1.42 -5.18 4.93
N VAL A 48 -1.19 -5.35 3.63
CA VAL A 48 -2.20 -5.84 2.67
C VAL A 48 -2.06 -7.36 2.58
N THR A 49 -3.19 -8.07 2.54
CA THR A 49 -3.20 -9.53 2.41
C THR A 49 -4.12 -9.90 1.25
N ILE A 50 -3.57 -10.61 0.26
CA ILE A 50 -4.30 -11.16 -0.88
C ILE A 50 -4.44 -12.66 -0.64
N LYS A 51 -5.67 -13.16 -0.52
CA LYS A 51 -5.96 -14.56 -0.21
C LYS A 51 -6.97 -15.12 -1.20
N GLY A 52 -6.72 -16.33 -1.68
CA GLY A 52 -7.75 -17.17 -2.31
C GLY A 52 -8.43 -18.07 -1.29
N GLU A 53 -9.42 -18.84 -1.73
CA GLU A 53 -10.19 -19.77 -0.89
C GLU A 53 -9.57 -21.18 -0.78
N GLY A 54 -8.44 -21.42 -1.44
CA GLY A 54 -7.76 -22.72 -1.41
C GLY A 54 -7.26 -23.10 -0.01
N THR A 55 -7.41 -24.38 0.36
CA THR A 55 -7.06 -24.93 1.68
C THR A 55 -6.05 -26.08 1.64
N GLU A 56 -5.66 -26.54 0.45
CA GLU A 56 -4.66 -27.60 0.28
C GLU A 56 -3.24 -27.06 0.51
N SER A 57 -2.24 -27.95 0.48
CA SER A 57 -0.83 -27.54 0.56
C SER A 57 -0.35 -26.82 -0.71
N ASP A 58 0.67 -25.97 -0.57
CA ASP A 58 1.18 -25.11 -1.66
C ASP A 58 1.61 -25.90 -2.91
N ASP A 59 2.07 -27.15 -2.77
CA ASP A 59 2.46 -28.04 -3.87
C ASP A 59 1.27 -28.51 -4.74
N LYS A 60 0.03 -28.28 -4.29
CA LYS A 60 -1.21 -28.56 -5.04
C LYS A 60 -1.68 -27.38 -5.89
N TYR A 61 -0.96 -26.26 -5.90
CA TYR A 61 -1.32 -25.08 -6.66
C TYR A 61 -0.23 -24.71 -7.68
N SER A 62 -0.64 -24.33 -8.89
CA SER A 62 0.24 -23.78 -9.93
C SER A 62 -0.14 -22.34 -10.26
N GLY A 63 0.88 -21.48 -10.38
CA GLY A 63 0.73 -20.11 -10.86
C GLY A 63 0.73 -19.97 -12.39
N GLU A 64 0.92 -21.06 -13.14
CA GLU A 64 1.18 -21.01 -14.59
C GLU A 64 0.03 -20.42 -15.42
N ASN A 65 -1.20 -20.50 -14.93
CA ASN A 65 -2.38 -20.00 -15.63
C ASN A 65 -2.70 -18.53 -15.37
N ILE A 66 -2.03 -17.87 -14.42
CA ILE A 66 -2.30 -16.47 -14.05
C ILE A 66 -1.11 -15.60 -14.43
N LYS A 67 -1.36 -14.63 -15.32
CA LYS A 67 -0.36 -13.66 -15.76
C LYS A 67 -0.69 -12.27 -15.22
N THR A 68 0.28 -11.60 -14.62
CA THR A 68 0.19 -10.19 -14.23
C THR A 68 0.92 -9.30 -15.24
N VAL A 69 0.35 -8.14 -15.55
CA VAL A 69 0.96 -7.14 -16.44
C VAL A 69 0.73 -5.75 -15.86
N ALA A 70 1.81 -5.06 -15.51
CA ALA A 70 1.74 -3.64 -15.16
C ALA A 70 1.55 -2.79 -16.43
N ASP A 71 0.64 -1.83 -16.40
CA ASP A 71 0.48 -0.83 -17.45
C ASP A 71 0.99 0.55 -17.02
N GLN A 72 0.96 1.50 -17.96
CA GLN A 72 1.44 2.87 -17.74
C GLN A 72 0.50 3.70 -16.86
N ASP A 73 -0.75 3.26 -16.70
CA ASP A 73 -1.75 3.91 -15.86
C ASP A 73 -1.64 3.49 -14.38
N GLY A 74 -0.68 2.62 -14.06
CA GLY A 74 -0.39 2.15 -12.70
C GLY A 74 -1.22 0.95 -12.27
N ASN A 75 -1.93 0.29 -13.19
CA ASN A 75 -2.69 -0.92 -12.87
C ASN A 75 -1.84 -2.17 -13.02
N VAL A 76 -2.11 -3.18 -12.18
CA VAL A 76 -1.64 -4.55 -12.38
C VAL A 76 -2.80 -5.37 -12.95
N ASN A 77 -2.78 -5.58 -14.26
CA ASN A 77 -3.78 -6.38 -14.95
C ASN A 77 -3.56 -7.87 -14.65
N ILE A 78 -4.59 -8.56 -14.18
CA ILE A 78 -4.58 -10.01 -13.94
C ILE A 78 -5.29 -10.70 -15.10
N LYS A 79 -4.59 -11.62 -15.77
CA LYS A 79 -5.07 -12.32 -16.96
C LYS A 79 -4.97 -13.82 -16.77
N MET A 80 -5.93 -14.55 -17.32
CA MET A 80 -5.91 -16.00 -17.40
C MET A 80 -5.27 -16.46 -18.71
N ALA A 81 -4.51 -17.56 -18.68
CA ALA A 81 -4.00 -18.20 -19.88
C ALA A 81 -5.16 -18.61 -20.80
N LYS A 82 -4.95 -18.50 -22.12
CA LYS A 82 -5.94 -18.96 -23.11
C LYS A 82 -6.03 -20.48 -23.13
N ASP A 83 -4.87 -21.12 -23.11
CA ASP A 83 -4.72 -22.56 -23.00
C ASP A 83 -4.44 -22.89 -21.53
N LEU A 84 -5.48 -23.33 -20.82
CA LEU A 84 -5.36 -23.67 -19.41
C LEU A 84 -4.51 -24.93 -19.25
N LYS A 85 -3.41 -24.79 -18.51
CA LYS A 85 -2.69 -25.95 -18.00
C LYS A 85 -3.44 -26.46 -16.79
N THR A 86 -4.27 -27.47 -16.99
CA THR A 86 -4.84 -28.26 -15.92
C THR A 86 -3.91 -29.43 -15.64
N ASP A 87 -3.91 -29.95 -14.41
CA ASP A 87 -3.14 -31.15 -14.08
C ASP A 87 -3.45 -32.25 -15.12
N SER A 88 -2.41 -32.73 -15.79
CA SER A 88 -2.46 -33.87 -16.72
C SER A 88 -2.16 -35.16 -15.98
#